data_AF-A0A1H0M4X3-F1
#
_entry.id   AF-A0A1H0M4X3-F1
#
_cell.length_a   1.000
_cell.length_b   1.000
_cell.length_c   1.000
_cell.angle_alpha   90.00
_cell.angle_beta   90.00
_cell.angle_gamma   90.00
#
_symmetry.space_group_name_H-M   'P 1'
#
loop_
_entity.id
_entity.type
_entity.pdbx_description
1 polymer ?
#
loop_
_entity_poly.entity_id
_entity_poly.type
_entity_poly.pdbx_seq_one_letter_code
_entity_poly.pdbx_strand_id
1 'polypeptide(L)'
;MGEVRCKQLQQAAEILGVNGLKVLDFPDSGLDQMDPRVIEQAIAEYINEIKPAVLVTLPVHGISGHPDHLKTHAVVKRVYFDMKDNGSHFLKRLAFITLSEEIDTKGGPRIFYSQKEQIDCVLPVRPQDLDAMTRALSCYTTSPIPVALVVESVKSSIAFELFGEDFKPVLHDLTHGLNAKS
;
A
#
# COMPACT_ATOMS: atom_id res chain seq x y z
N MET A 1 -18.86 9.81 -10.54
CA MET A 1 -18.45 9.01 -9.35
C MET A 1 -17.02 9.32 -8.90
N GLY A 2 -16.06 9.47 -9.83
CA GLY A 2 -14.65 9.77 -9.50
C GLY A 2 -14.45 11.02 -8.62
N GLU A 3 -15.10 12.14 -8.94
CA GLU A 3 -15.00 13.36 -8.11
C GLU A 3 -15.47 13.18 -6.66
N VAL A 4 -16.54 12.40 -6.46
CA VAL A 4 -17.07 12.11 -5.11
C VAL A 4 -16.06 11.27 -4.34
N ARG A 5 -15.55 10.18 -4.93
CA ARG A 5 -14.53 9.32 -4.30
C ARG A 5 -13.21 10.06 -4.06
N CYS A 6 -12.85 11.01 -4.92
CA CYS A 6 -11.69 11.88 -4.72
C CYS A 6 -11.85 12.75 -3.47
N LYS A 7 -13.02 13.39 -3.28
CA LYS A 7 -13.32 14.16 -2.05
C LYS A 7 -13.31 13.28 -0.79
N GLN A 8 -13.85 12.05 -0.87
CA GLN A 8 -13.81 11.10 0.25
C GLN A 8 -12.37 10.70 0.60
N LEU A 9 -11.52 10.46 -0.40
CA LEU A 9 -10.09 10.19 -0.21
C LEU A 9 -9.36 11.38 0.43
N GLN A 10 -9.64 12.61 -0.01
CA GLN A 10 -9.07 13.82 0.58
C GLN A 10 -9.42 13.94 2.08
N GLN A 11 -10.69 13.75 2.43
CA GLN A 11 -11.14 13.77 3.83
C GLN A 11 -10.48 12.66 4.67
N ALA A 12 -10.38 11.45 4.12
CA ALA A 12 -9.69 10.35 4.79
C ALA A 12 -8.20 10.66 5.01
N ALA A 13 -7.53 11.26 4.01
CA ALA A 13 -6.14 11.68 4.09
C ALA A 13 -5.93 12.75 5.18
N GLU A 14 -6.82 13.74 5.29
CA GLU A 14 -6.79 14.75 6.35
C GLU A 14 -6.93 14.12 7.75
N ILE A 15 -7.86 13.19 7.93
CA ILE A 15 -8.07 12.47 9.19
C ILE A 15 -6.81 11.68 9.61
N LEU A 16 -6.15 11.05 8.65
CA LEU A 16 -4.92 10.27 8.87
C LEU A 16 -3.68 11.16 9.00
N GLY A 17 -3.78 12.47 8.82
CA GLY A 17 -2.65 13.40 8.90
C GLY A 17 -1.68 13.27 7.73
N VAL A 18 -2.14 12.82 6.56
CA VAL A 18 -1.31 12.70 5.35
C VAL A 18 -0.93 14.09 4.85
N ASN A 19 0.37 14.40 4.84
CA ASN A 19 0.88 15.72 4.45
C ASN A 19 0.90 15.98 2.93
N GLY A 20 0.81 14.94 2.11
CA GLY A 20 0.83 15.03 0.66
C GLY A 20 0.00 13.94 0.01
N LEU A 21 -0.95 14.33 -0.83
CA LEU A 21 -1.83 13.43 -1.58
C LEU A 21 -1.79 13.78 -3.06
N LYS A 22 -1.45 12.80 -3.89
CA LYS A 22 -1.53 12.89 -5.35
C LYS A 22 -2.50 11.84 -5.86
N VAL A 23 -3.53 12.28 -6.56
CA VAL A 23 -4.44 11.41 -7.31
C VAL A 23 -3.99 11.43 -8.76
N LEU A 24 -3.66 10.25 -9.31
CA LEU A 24 -3.34 10.08 -10.72
C LEU A 24 -4.65 9.86 -11.49
N ASP A 25 -4.79 10.52 -12.64
CA ASP A 25 -6.01 10.50 -13.45
C ASP A 25 -6.06 9.27 -14.38
N PHE A 26 -6.06 8.09 -13.76
CA PHE A 26 -6.15 6.80 -14.44
C PHE A 26 -7.53 6.16 -14.21
N PRO A 27 -8.04 5.38 -15.18
CA PRO A 27 -9.33 4.72 -15.06
C PRO A 27 -9.34 3.67 -13.93
N ASP A 28 -10.42 3.67 -13.15
CA ASP A 28 -10.75 2.59 -12.22
C ASP A 28 -11.10 1.31 -13.00
N SER A 29 -10.55 0.16 -12.59
CA SER A 29 -10.70 -1.14 -13.26
C SER A 29 -10.24 -1.16 -14.72
N GLY A 30 -9.28 -0.30 -15.08
CA GLY A 30 -8.80 -0.16 -16.45
C GLY A 30 -7.27 -0.10 -16.58
N LEU A 31 -6.51 -0.29 -15.49
CA LEU A 31 -5.04 -0.19 -15.55
C LEU A 31 -4.42 -1.29 -16.42
N ASP A 32 -5.10 -2.42 -16.57
CA ASP A 32 -4.69 -3.54 -17.42
C ASP A 32 -4.80 -3.24 -18.92
N GLN A 33 -5.60 -2.24 -19.31
CA GLN A 33 -5.79 -1.80 -20.70
C GLN A 33 -4.87 -0.63 -21.08
N MET A 34 -4.13 -0.06 -20.13
CA MET A 34 -3.23 1.06 -20.37
C MET A 34 -1.85 0.59 -20.83
N ASP A 35 -1.13 1.47 -21.54
CA ASP A 35 0.31 1.32 -21.69
C ASP A 35 0.97 1.46 -20.31
N PRO A 36 1.62 0.40 -19.78
CA PRO A 36 2.20 0.44 -18.44
C PRO A 36 3.25 1.54 -18.32
N ARG A 37 3.91 1.94 -19.41
CA ARG A 37 4.95 2.99 -19.39
C ARG A 37 4.40 4.37 -19.00
N VAL A 38 3.13 4.64 -19.31
CA VAL A 38 2.46 5.89 -18.90
C VAL A 38 2.25 5.90 -17.38
N ILE A 39 1.88 4.77 -16.80
CA ILE A 39 1.71 4.59 -15.36
C ILE A 39 3.08 4.65 -14.67
N GLU A 40 4.08 3.96 -15.23
CA GLU A 40 5.46 3.96 -14.74
C GLU A 40 6.03 5.39 -14.68
N GLN A 41 5.87 6.17 -15.74
CA GLN A 41 6.35 7.55 -15.81
C GLN A 41 5.69 8.42 -14.73
N ALA A 42 4.36 8.38 -14.60
CA ALA A 42 3.65 9.18 -13.61
C ALA A 42 4.07 8.85 -12.16
N ILE A 43 4.31 7.56 -11.88
CA ILE A 43 4.79 7.11 -10.57
C ILE A 43 6.24 7.54 -10.35
N ALA A 44 7.12 7.39 -11.35
CA ALA A 44 8.52 7.79 -11.25
C ALA A 44 8.68 9.30 -11.01
N GLU A 45 7.88 10.13 -11.70
CA GLU A 45 7.85 11.58 -11.50
C GLU A 45 7.51 11.93 -10.05
N TYR A 46 6.49 11.31 -9.47
CA TYR A 46 6.08 11.59 -8.10
C TYR A 46 7.05 11.03 -7.04
N ILE A 47 7.64 9.85 -7.29
CA ILE A 47 8.73 9.32 -6.45
C ILE A 47 9.92 10.28 -6.45
N ASN A 48 10.28 10.86 -7.60
CA ASN A 48 11.39 11.80 -7.70
C ASN A 48 11.10 13.16 -7.03
N GLU A 49 9.83 13.57 -6.99
CA GLU A 49 9.37 14.76 -6.24
C GLU A 49 9.53 14.56 -4.73
N ILE A 50 9.07 13.43 -4.20
CA ILE A 50 9.06 13.15 -2.75
C ILE A 50 10.42 12.65 -2.24
N LYS A 51 11.15 11.91 -3.06
CA LYS A 51 12.38 11.18 -2.71
C LYS A 51 12.21 10.27 -1.47
N PRO A 52 11.26 9.33 -1.46
CA PRO A 52 10.96 8.52 -0.28
C PRO A 52 12.07 7.49 0.03
N ALA A 53 12.38 7.31 1.31
CA ALA A 53 13.27 6.23 1.76
C ALA A 53 12.62 4.84 1.68
N VAL A 54 11.32 4.78 1.94
CA VAL A 54 10.50 3.56 1.94
C VAL A 54 9.37 3.75 0.93
N LEU A 55 9.24 2.81 0.01
CA LEU A 55 8.11 2.72 -0.91
C LEU A 55 7.23 1.54 -0.50
N VAL A 56 5.95 1.80 -0.24
CA VAL A 56 4.97 0.78 0.14
C VAL A 56 4.00 0.56 -1.01
N THR A 57 3.73 -0.69 -1.38
CA THR A 57 2.73 -1.06 -2.38
C THR A 57 2.09 -2.41 -2.06
N LEU A 58 1.31 -2.96 -2.98
CA LEU A 58 0.60 -4.23 -2.84
C LEU A 58 1.54 -5.43 -3.08
N PRO A 59 1.25 -6.60 -2.49
CA PRO A 59 2.02 -7.84 -2.72
C PRO A 59 1.67 -8.43 -4.08
N VAL A 60 2.41 -9.46 -4.51
CA VAL A 60 2.26 -10.05 -5.86
C VAL A 60 0.86 -10.58 -6.16
N HIS A 61 0.13 -11.01 -5.12
CA HIS A 61 -1.25 -11.48 -5.23
C HIS A 61 -2.30 -10.35 -5.09
N GLY A 62 -1.87 -9.11 -4.83
CA GLY A 62 -2.74 -7.93 -4.79
C GLY A 62 -3.78 -7.91 -3.66
N ILE A 63 -3.66 -8.79 -2.66
CA ILE A 63 -4.62 -9.04 -1.56
C ILE A 63 -6.00 -9.53 -2.05
N SER A 64 -6.70 -8.80 -2.92
CA SER A 64 -7.99 -9.19 -3.50
C SER A 64 -7.87 -9.93 -4.83
N GLY A 65 -6.67 -9.96 -5.44
CA GLY A 65 -6.48 -10.44 -6.81
C GLY A 65 -7.05 -9.52 -7.89
N HIS A 66 -7.49 -8.30 -7.54
CA HIS A 66 -8.05 -7.36 -8.51
C HIS A 66 -7.00 -6.98 -9.58
N PRO A 67 -7.36 -6.90 -10.89
CA PRO A 67 -6.40 -6.57 -11.95
C PRO A 67 -5.57 -5.31 -11.68
N ASP A 68 -6.21 -4.22 -11.24
CA ASP A 68 -5.50 -2.98 -10.89
C ASP A 68 -4.50 -3.15 -9.75
N HIS A 69 -4.79 -4.01 -8.77
CA HIS A 69 -3.89 -4.29 -7.66
C HIS A 69 -2.64 -5.03 -8.16
N LEU A 70 -2.83 -6.02 -9.04
CA LEU A 70 -1.75 -6.77 -9.67
C LEU A 70 -0.89 -5.87 -10.59
N LYS A 71 -1.53 -4.96 -11.35
CA LYS A 71 -0.81 -4.00 -12.19
C LYS A 71 -0.06 -2.97 -11.36
N THR A 72 -0.66 -2.46 -10.31
CA THR A 72 0.01 -1.54 -9.37
C THR A 72 1.25 -2.20 -8.77
N HIS A 73 1.16 -3.45 -8.30
CA HIS A 73 2.33 -4.20 -7.83
C HIS A 73 3.44 -4.26 -8.89
N ALA A 74 3.11 -4.72 -10.09
CA ALA A 74 4.08 -4.93 -11.16
C ALA A 74 4.76 -3.62 -11.58
N VAL A 75 3.98 -2.56 -11.81
CA VAL A 75 4.46 -1.25 -12.23
C VAL A 75 5.33 -0.61 -11.14
N VAL A 76 4.85 -0.54 -9.89
CA VAL A 76 5.62 0.08 -8.80
C VAL A 76 6.95 -0.64 -8.58
N LYS A 77 6.94 -1.97 -8.63
CA LYS A 77 8.16 -2.77 -8.50
C LYS A 77 9.13 -2.52 -9.66
N ARG A 78 8.64 -2.43 -10.90
CA ARG A 78 9.47 -2.10 -12.07
C ARG A 78 10.09 -0.71 -11.94
N VAL A 79 9.29 0.30 -11.61
CA VAL A 79 9.75 1.69 -11.39
C VAL A 79 10.79 1.75 -10.29
N TYR A 80 10.58 1.07 -9.16
CA TYR A 80 11.52 1.06 -8.05
C TYR A 80 12.93 0.61 -8.49
N PHE A 81 13.02 -0.49 -9.24
CA PHE A 81 14.31 -0.99 -9.72
C PHE A 81 14.89 -0.13 -10.83
N ASP A 82 14.08 0.31 -11.78
CA ASP A 82 14.54 1.19 -12.85
C ASP A 82 15.12 2.49 -12.29
N MET A 83 14.46 3.11 -11.32
CA MET A 83 14.96 4.31 -10.65
C MET A 83 16.24 4.05 -9.84
N LYS A 84 16.35 2.89 -9.16
CA LYS A 84 17.57 2.53 -8.42
C LYS A 84 18.76 2.29 -9.34
N ASP A 85 18.56 1.59 -10.45
CA ASP A 85 19.59 1.35 -11.46
C ASP A 85 20.06 2.68 -12.09
N ASN A 86 19.16 3.66 -12.17
CA ASN A 86 19.43 5.03 -12.62
C ASN A 86 19.87 6.00 -11.50
N GLY A 87 20.36 5.48 -10.37
CA GLY A 87 21.04 6.29 -9.34
C GLY A 87 20.13 6.95 -8.30
N SER A 88 18.86 6.56 -8.20
CA SER A 88 17.94 7.03 -7.15
C SER A 88 18.26 6.37 -5.80
N HIS A 89 19.41 6.73 -5.22
CA HIS A 89 19.90 6.14 -3.97
C HIS A 89 19.02 6.44 -2.76
N PHE A 90 18.11 7.41 -2.83
CA PHE A 90 17.14 7.67 -1.76
C PHE A 90 16.17 6.51 -1.57
N LEU A 91 15.88 5.70 -2.60
CA LEU A 91 15.03 4.51 -2.48
C LEU A 91 15.79 3.38 -1.75
N LYS A 92 15.55 3.25 -0.44
CA LYS A 92 16.24 2.25 0.38
C LYS A 92 15.46 0.95 0.51
N ARG A 93 14.13 1.01 0.64
CA ARG A 93 13.27 -0.15 0.93
C ARG A 93 12.01 -0.19 0.08
N LEU A 94 11.66 -1.37 -0.42
CA LEU A 94 10.39 -1.68 -1.07
C LEU A 94 9.62 -2.66 -0.19
N ALA A 95 8.50 -2.22 0.37
CA ALA A 95 7.67 -3.01 1.27
C ALA A 95 6.31 -3.32 0.63
N PHE A 96 5.81 -4.54 0.85
CA PHE A 96 4.48 -4.94 0.42
C PHE A 96 3.56 -5.09 1.62
N ILE A 97 2.54 -4.25 1.72
CA ILE A 97 1.54 -4.35 2.79
C ILE A 97 0.66 -5.59 2.55
N THR A 98 0.54 -6.46 3.54
CA THR A 98 -0.18 -7.73 3.36
C THR A 98 -0.91 -8.15 4.64
N LEU A 99 -1.66 -9.24 4.52
CA LEU A 99 -2.27 -9.95 5.63
C LEU A 99 -1.35 -11.13 6.01
N SER A 100 -1.24 -11.41 7.30
CA SER A 100 -0.43 -12.53 7.81
C SER A 100 -1.26 -13.81 8.07
N GLU A 101 -2.56 -13.75 7.80
CA GLU A 101 -3.49 -14.85 8.05
C GLU A 101 -4.72 -14.75 7.15
N GLU A 102 -5.42 -15.87 7.03
CA GLU A 102 -6.66 -15.97 6.28
C GLU A 102 -7.78 -15.17 6.94
N ILE A 103 -8.61 -14.55 6.11
CA ILE A 103 -9.82 -13.83 6.52
C ILE A 103 -11.02 -14.52 5.90
N ASP A 104 -11.91 -15.02 6.76
CA ASP A 104 -13.21 -15.52 6.31
C ASP A 104 -14.10 -14.34 5.93
N THR A 105 -14.29 -14.18 4.62
CA THR A 105 -15.15 -13.11 4.08
C THR A 105 -16.63 -13.43 4.12
N LYS A 106 -17.04 -14.58 4.69
CA LYS A 106 -18.44 -15.03 4.85
C LYS A 106 -19.23 -14.97 3.54
N GLY A 107 -18.63 -15.51 2.47
CA GLY A 107 -19.21 -15.51 1.12
C GLY A 107 -18.85 -14.27 0.28
N GLY A 108 -18.01 -13.38 0.80
CA GLY A 108 -17.41 -12.27 0.06
C GLY A 108 -16.31 -12.71 -0.92
N PRO A 109 -15.63 -11.74 -1.55
CA PRO A 109 -14.52 -12.03 -2.47
C PRO A 109 -13.40 -12.79 -1.75
N ARG A 110 -12.65 -13.59 -2.50
CA ARG A 110 -11.46 -14.26 -1.99
C ARG A 110 -10.41 -13.23 -1.61
N ILE A 111 -9.84 -13.39 -0.43
CA ILE A 111 -8.73 -12.57 0.07
C ILE A 111 -7.50 -13.47 0.22
N PHE A 112 -6.38 -12.98 -0.29
CA PHE A 112 -5.07 -13.61 -0.25
C PHE A 112 -4.22 -12.97 0.83
N TYR A 113 -3.34 -13.78 1.41
CA TYR A 113 -2.45 -13.42 2.51
C TYR A 113 -1.07 -14.04 2.26
N SER A 114 -0.06 -13.52 2.94
CA SER A 114 1.32 -13.99 2.83
C SER A 114 1.61 -15.03 3.92
N GLN A 115 2.46 -16.00 3.60
CA GLN A 115 2.91 -16.99 4.58
C GLN A 115 3.83 -16.33 5.61
N LYS A 116 3.88 -16.88 6.83
CA LYS A 116 4.65 -16.29 7.94
C LYS A 116 6.12 -16.12 7.62
N GLU A 117 6.68 -17.03 6.83
CA GLU A 117 8.08 -17.03 6.41
C GLU A 117 8.41 -15.84 5.49
N GLN A 118 7.40 -15.33 4.77
CA GLN A 118 7.51 -14.18 3.86
C GLN A 118 7.31 -12.84 4.58
N ILE A 119 6.90 -12.85 5.85
CA ILE A 119 6.71 -11.64 6.65
C ILE A 119 8.04 -11.24 7.28
N ASP A 120 8.44 -10.00 7.07
CA ASP A 120 9.70 -9.43 7.56
C ASP A 120 9.48 -8.27 8.53
N CYS A 121 8.30 -7.66 8.53
CA CYS A 121 7.96 -6.57 9.44
C CYS A 121 6.50 -6.65 9.87
N VAL A 122 6.24 -6.45 11.16
CA VAL A 122 4.90 -6.40 11.76
C VAL A 122 4.80 -5.15 12.62
N LEU A 123 4.00 -4.18 12.18
CA LEU A 123 3.77 -2.95 12.94
C LEU A 123 2.57 -3.14 13.88
N PRO A 124 2.71 -2.87 15.19
CA PRO A 124 1.57 -2.89 16.09
C PRO A 124 0.63 -1.72 15.77
N VAL A 125 -0.68 -1.98 15.78
CA VAL A 125 -1.70 -0.94 15.63
C VAL A 125 -2.17 -0.52 17.02
N ARG A 126 -1.97 0.74 17.39
CA ARG A 126 -2.42 1.27 18.68
C ARG A 126 -3.93 1.57 18.60
N PRO A 127 -4.65 1.60 19.74
CA PRO A 127 -6.08 1.93 19.76
C PRO A 127 -6.42 3.26 19.06
N GLN A 128 -5.56 4.26 19.20
CA GLN A 128 -5.70 5.55 18.52
C GLN A 128 -5.53 5.47 16.99
N ASP A 129 -4.69 4.56 16.50
CA ASP A 129 -4.50 4.35 15.06
C ASP A 129 -5.71 3.61 14.47
N LEU A 130 -6.29 2.66 15.21
CA LEU A 130 -7.56 2.00 14.85
C LEU A 130 -8.73 3.00 14.81
N ASP A 131 -8.81 3.92 15.78
CA ASP A 131 -9.82 4.99 15.77
C ASP A 131 -9.66 5.89 14.53
N ALA A 132 -8.43 6.35 14.25
CA ALA A 132 -8.14 7.17 13.08
C ALA A 132 -8.49 6.44 11.77
N MET A 133 -8.12 5.17 11.65
CA MET A 133 -8.49 4.30 10.52
C MET A 133 -10.01 4.20 10.37
N THR A 134 -10.74 3.94 11.46
CA THR A 134 -12.21 3.81 11.44
C THR A 134 -12.88 5.10 11.00
N ARG A 135 -12.43 6.25 11.51
CA ARG A 135 -12.94 7.57 11.09
C ARG A 135 -12.63 7.85 9.62
N ALA A 136 -11.42 7.54 9.16
CA ALA A 136 -11.04 7.72 7.76
C ALA A 136 -11.84 6.82 6.81
N LEU A 137 -12.05 5.55 7.18
CA LEU A 137 -12.87 4.62 6.40
C LEU A 137 -14.34 5.07 6.32
N SER A 138 -14.84 5.73 7.36
CA SER A 138 -16.21 6.26 7.40
C SER A 138 -16.45 7.39 6.39
N CYS A 139 -15.40 8.00 5.83
CA CYS A 139 -15.53 8.96 4.72
C CYS A 139 -16.02 8.30 3.43
N TYR A 140 -15.76 7.00 3.20
CA TYR A 140 -16.10 6.31 1.96
C TYR A 140 -17.57 5.83 1.92
N THR A 141 -18.51 6.78 1.99
CA THR A 141 -19.96 6.52 1.99
C THR A 141 -20.48 5.81 0.73
N THR A 142 -19.71 5.80 -0.36
CA THR A 142 -20.05 5.12 -1.62
C THR A 142 -19.32 3.78 -1.79
N SER A 143 -18.48 3.37 -0.84
CA SER A 143 -17.80 2.08 -0.90
C SER A 143 -18.79 0.94 -0.64
N PRO A 144 -18.77 -0.14 -1.44
CA PRO A 144 -19.57 -1.32 -1.15
C PRO A 144 -18.98 -2.17 -0.01
N ILE A 145 -17.76 -1.87 0.44
CA ILE A 145 -17.06 -2.63 1.48
C ILE A 145 -17.41 -2.03 2.85
N PRO A 146 -18.00 -2.81 3.79
CA PRO A 146 -18.29 -2.33 5.13
C PRO A 146 -17.01 -1.99 5.92
N VAL A 147 -17.02 -0.85 6.62
CA VAL A 147 -15.91 -0.42 7.49
C VAL A 147 -15.54 -1.51 8.50
N ALA A 148 -16.55 -2.15 9.11
CA ALA A 148 -16.34 -3.22 10.09
C ALA A 148 -15.52 -4.39 9.54
N LEU A 149 -15.72 -4.75 8.26
CA LEU A 149 -14.96 -5.84 7.63
C LEU A 149 -13.47 -5.48 7.50
N VAL A 150 -13.18 -4.23 7.12
CA VAL A 150 -11.79 -3.76 6.99
C VAL A 150 -11.14 -3.63 8.37
N VAL A 151 -11.86 -3.11 9.36
CA VAL A 151 -11.35 -3.03 10.75
C VAL A 151 -11.14 -4.42 11.35
N GLU A 152 -12.00 -5.40 11.07
CA GLU A 152 -11.79 -6.78 11.50
C GLU A 152 -10.57 -7.43 10.81
N SER A 153 -10.31 -7.06 9.56
CA SER A 153 -9.13 -7.52 8.81
C SER A 153 -7.81 -6.98 9.36
N VAL A 154 -7.82 -5.75 9.88
CA VAL A 154 -6.69 -5.11 10.53
C VAL A 154 -6.84 -5.35 12.03
N LYS A 155 -6.29 -6.48 12.51
CA LYS A 155 -6.31 -6.84 13.94
C LYS A 155 -5.43 -5.87 14.77
N SER A 156 -4.61 -6.39 15.68
CA SER A 156 -3.66 -5.59 16.47
C SER A 156 -2.36 -5.26 15.75
N SER A 157 -2.21 -5.64 14.47
CA SER A 157 -1.00 -5.40 13.69
C SER A 157 -1.23 -5.33 12.18
N ILE A 158 -0.28 -4.71 11.48
CA ILE A 158 -0.17 -4.68 10.01
C ILE A 158 1.14 -5.38 9.63
N ALA A 159 1.08 -6.29 8.65
CA ALA A 159 2.22 -7.07 8.21
C ALA A 159 2.78 -6.56 6.87
N PHE A 160 4.09 -6.73 6.68
CA PHE A 160 4.79 -6.37 5.46
C PHE A 160 5.78 -7.46 5.04
N GLU A 161 5.84 -7.73 3.74
CA GLU A 161 6.99 -8.39 3.09
C GLU A 161 8.01 -7.30 2.74
N LEU A 162 9.31 -7.54 2.97
CA LEU A 162 10.36 -6.61 2.59
C LEU A 162 11.13 -7.17 1.38
N PHE A 163 10.90 -6.60 0.20
CA PHE A 163 11.41 -7.19 -1.03
C PHE A 163 12.94 -7.14 -1.11
N GLY A 164 13.57 -8.31 -1.21
CA GLY A 164 15.03 -8.44 -1.28
C GLY A 164 15.73 -8.35 0.08
N GLU A 165 14.96 -8.36 1.18
CA GLU A 165 15.44 -8.45 2.55
C GLU A 165 14.86 -9.72 3.20
N ASP A 166 15.48 -10.21 4.28
CA ASP A 166 14.96 -11.33 5.07
C ASP A 166 15.28 -11.07 6.54
N PHE A 167 14.27 -10.75 7.33
CA PHE A 167 14.44 -10.44 8.76
C PHE A 167 13.81 -11.51 9.64
N LYS A 168 14.66 -12.15 10.46
CA LYS A 168 14.29 -13.14 11.46
C LYS A 168 15.12 -12.86 12.73
N PRO A 169 14.54 -12.35 13.84
CA PRO A 169 13.12 -12.08 14.05
C PRO A 169 12.58 -10.94 13.15
N VAL A 170 11.26 -10.90 12.97
CA VAL A 170 10.59 -9.84 12.20
C VAL A 170 10.83 -8.47 12.84
N LEU A 171 10.86 -7.44 12.01
CA LEU A 171 10.98 -6.06 12.44
C LEU A 171 9.65 -5.52 12.98
N HIS A 172 9.73 -4.43 13.74
CA HIS A 172 8.59 -3.67 14.25
C HIS A 172 8.64 -2.19 13.84
N ASP A 173 9.48 -1.87 12.87
CA ASP A 173 9.72 -0.52 12.33
C ASP A 173 10.15 -0.63 10.86
N LEU A 174 9.35 -0.07 9.94
CA LEU A 174 9.65 -0.04 8.51
C LEU A 174 10.88 0.81 8.16
N THR A 175 11.36 1.64 9.09
CA THR A 175 12.56 2.47 8.92
C THR A 175 13.81 1.87 9.56
N HIS A 176 13.70 0.67 10.14
CA HIS A 176 14.82 -0.02 10.76
C HIS A 176 16.00 -0.16 9.79
N GLY A 177 17.19 0.27 10.24
CA GLY A 177 18.43 0.20 9.45
C GLY A 177 18.52 1.21 8.30
N LEU A 178 17.52 2.08 8.10
CA LEU A 178 17.57 3.12 7.09
C LEU A 178 18.25 4.35 7.66
N ASN A 179 19.52 4.56 7.32
CA ASN A 179 20.23 5.77 7.73
C ASN A 179 19.60 7.00 7.08
N ALA A 180 19.35 8.05 7.87
CA ALA A 180 18.79 9.33 7.43
C ALA A 180 19.75 10.19 6.57
N LYS A 181 20.75 9.59 5.92
CA LYS A 181 21.77 10.32 5.13
C LYS A 181 22.11 9.59 3.83
N SER A 182 21.72 10.20 2.71
CA SER A 182 22.54 10.35 1.50
C SER A 182 21.92 11.43 0.63
#